data_AF-A0A212K8V5-F1
#
_entry.id   AF-A0A212K8V5-F1
#
_cell.length_a   1.000
_cell.length_b   1.000
_cell.length_c   1.000
_cell.angle_alpha   90.00
_cell.angle_beta   90.00
_cell.angle_gamma   90.00
#
_symmetry.space_group_name_H-M   'P 1'
#
loop_
_entity.id
_entity.type
_entity.pdbx_description
1 polymer ?
#
loop_
_entity_poly.entity_id
_entity_poly.type
_entity_poly.pdbx_seq_one_letter_code
_entity_poly.pdbx_strand_id
1 'polypeptide(L)'
;MKTMNITKRITAFALTAALLSGLCSCSQNNNDSSGVPGASAAVQSSTPAADDVTPQTNAPSGPAASVPAQADMPMESLWYYYNMLDSSQQAAYLELYDAIQAWINNDSDTQPFAYELRNPGSTVDGDDLLMDVKWDNPIIAQYFNTITAEKTSDSIRFTDMDDQHIFGNTQDVRQAIRDAEAAADAILSGLSSSMSDYDKYWYIAKKLCEETAFDYDFPQVAMRQFLDDSGVYGALVNRLAVCQGFAQTYDYLCKRSGLFSLVVSGNVASGDHAWNIIKLDDGYYHVDTLWMQLNENRYFCLTDKQVAVDHTIISMYHPECDGSIYAYQGA
;
A
#
# COMPACT_ATOMS: atom_id res chain seq x y z
N MET A 1 13.71 -25.96 -2.29
CA MET A 1 13.33 -24.68 -2.94
C MET A 1 13.69 -24.77 -4.41
N LYS A 2 12.70 -24.70 -5.31
CA LYS A 2 12.94 -24.68 -6.76
C LYS A 2 13.39 -23.27 -7.12
N THR A 3 14.57 -23.13 -7.71
CA THR A 3 15.03 -21.93 -8.40
C THR A 3 13.97 -21.55 -9.43
N MET A 4 13.36 -20.37 -9.28
CA MET A 4 12.18 -19.96 -10.03
C MET A 4 12.58 -19.01 -11.16
N ASN A 5 12.08 -19.28 -12.37
CA ASN A 5 12.35 -18.47 -13.55
C ASN A 5 11.69 -17.08 -13.42
N ILE A 6 12.55 -16.07 -13.44
CA ILE A 6 12.30 -14.64 -13.29
C ILE A 6 11.18 -14.12 -14.23
N THR A 7 11.09 -14.65 -15.45
CA THR A 7 10.14 -14.23 -16.50
C THR A 7 8.65 -14.44 -16.16
N LYS A 8 8.32 -15.13 -15.06
CA LYS A 8 6.93 -15.36 -14.60
C LYS A 8 6.49 -14.44 -13.46
N ARG A 9 7.33 -13.49 -13.02
CA ARG A 9 6.95 -12.45 -12.04
C ARG A 9 6.15 -11.29 -12.67
N ILE A 10 6.09 -11.23 -14.00
CA ILE A 10 5.85 -10.00 -14.79
C ILE A 10 4.36 -9.65 -15.05
N THR A 11 3.38 -10.46 -14.63
CA THR A 11 1.94 -10.14 -14.91
C THR A 11 1.25 -9.26 -13.86
N ALA A 12 1.99 -8.49 -13.06
CA ALA A 12 1.42 -7.52 -12.12
C ALA A 12 1.57 -6.09 -12.65
N PHE A 13 0.49 -5.60 -13.27
CA PHE A 13 0.19 -4.19 -13.55
C PHE A 13 1.27 -3.35 -14.25
N ALA A 14 1.20 -3.32 -15.59
CA ALA A 14 1.20 -2.02 -16.24
C ALA A 14 -0.21 -1.44 -16.04
N LEU A 15 -0.37 -0.50 -15.11
CA LEU A 15 -1.49 0.45 -15.20
C LEU A 15 -1.15 1.34 -16.41
N THR A 16 -1.37 0.81 -17.62
CA THR A 16 -1.46 1.65 -18.79
C THR A 16 -2.59 2.62 -18.50
N ALA A 17 -2.31 3.92 -18.61
CA ALA A 17 -3.28 5.01 -18.69
C ALA A 17 -4.17 4.88 -19.95
N ALA A 18 -4.75 3.70 -20.16
CA ALA A 18 -5.52 3.30 -21.30
C ALA A 18 -6.64 2.38 -20.81
N LEU A 19 -7.75 2.99 -20.39
CA LEU A 19 -9.08 2.57 -20.80
C LEU A 19 -10.07 3.71 -20.53
N LEU A 20 -10.28 4.49 -21.59
CA LEU A 20 -11.48 5.29 -21.78
C LEU A 20 -12.73 4.41 -21.61
N SER A 21 -13.75 5.01 -20.99
CA SER A 21 -15.18 4.69 -21.09
C SER A 21 -15.63 3.29 -20.65
N GLY A 22 -16.24 3.21 -19.46
CA GLY A 22 -16.92 1.97 -19.04
C GLY A 22 -17.59 2.00 -17.67
N LEU A 23 -18.64 2.80 -17.52
CA LEU A 23 -19.81 2.54 -16.66
C LEU A 23 -19.57 2.29 -15.15
N CYS A 24 -19.63 3.37 -14.36
CA CYS A 24 -20.18 3.29 -13.01
C CYS A 24 -21.65 3.75 -13.07
N SER A 25 -22.55 2.82 -13.37
CA SER A 25 -24.01 3.04 -13.25
C SER A 25 -24.49 2.43 -11.94
N CYS A 26 -24.37 3.18 -10.85
CA CYS A 26 -25.17 2.92 -9.67
C CYS A 26 -26.59 3.44 -9.95
N SER A 27 -27.51 2.49 -10.10
CA SER A 27 -28.96 2.67 -10.21
C SER A 27 -29.49 3.73 -9.23
N GLN A 28 -29.91 4.88 -9.76
CA GLN A 28 -30.94 5.70 -9.14
C GLN A 28 -32.28 5.38 -9.82
N ASN A 29 -33.07 4.54 -9.17
CA ASN A 29 -34.51 4.56 -9.37
C ASN A 29 -35.11 5.52 -8.34
N ASN A 30 -35.58 6.68 -8.79
CA ASN A 30 -37.01 7.01 -8.69
C ASN A 30 -37.36 8.34 -9.36
N ASN A 31 -38.50 8.29 -10.04
CA ASN A 31 -39.12 9.33 -10.86
C ASN A 31 -39.53 10.61 -10.10
N ASP A 32 -39.49 11.68 -10.91
CA ASP A 32 -40.41 12.82 -10.99
C ASP A 32 -40.40 13.95 -9.94
N SER A 33 -39.76 15.03 -10.39
CA SER A 33 -40.40 16.29 -10.79
C SER A 33 -40.29 17.52 -9.86
N SER A 34 -39.83 18.60 -10.51
CA SER A 34 -40.03 20.04 -10.25
C SER A 34 -39.16 20.75 -9.20
N GLY A 35 -38.36 21.72 -9.71
CA GLY A 35 -38.15 23.02 -9.06
C GLY A 35 -36.86 23.22 -8.25
N VAL A 36 -35.85 23.84 -8.88
CA VAL A 36 -34.78 24.57 -8.17
C VAL A 36 -35.38 25.88 -7.61
N PRO A 37 -34.90 26.44 -6.48
CA PRO A 37 -33.69 27.27 -6.45
C PRO A 37 -32.77 26.98 -5.25
N GLY A 38 -31.51 27.43 -5.38
CA GLY A 38 -30.37 26.96 -4.60
C GLY A 38 -30.22 27.45 -3.17
N ALA A 39 -29.22 26.88 -2.50
CA ALA A 39 -28.54 27.46 -1.37
C ALA A 39 -27.16 26.79 -1.21
N SER A 40 -26.13 27.62 -1.24
CA SER A 40 -24.81 27.33 -0.69
C SER A 40 -24.97 26.95 0.78
N ALA A 41 -24.44 25.79 1.18
CA ALA A 41 -24.26 25.45 2.58
C ALA A 41 -22.88 24.80 2.74
N ALA A 42 -21.97 25.57 3.34
CA ALA A 42 -20.72 25.09 3.87
C ALA A 42 -20.97 23.93 4.84
N VAL A 43 -20.32 22.79 4.61
CA VAL A 43 -20.32 21.68 5.58
C VAL A 43 -19.38 22.07 6.72
N GLN A 44 -19.96 22.39 7.87
CA GLN A 44 -19.24 22.55 9.11
C GLN A 44 -18.71 21.19 9.56
N SER A 45 -17.38 21.07 9.69
CA SER A 45 -16.74 19.94 10.36
C SER A 45 -17.00 20.02 11.86
N SER A 46 -17.91 19.20 12.37
CA SER A 46 -17.96 18.85 13.79
C SER A 46 -17.19 17.56 13.99
N THR A 47 -16.02 17.64 14.62
CA THR A 47 -15.25 16.46 15.06
C THR A 47 -16.07 15.70 16.10
N PRO A 48 -16.47 14.44 15.88
CA PRO A 48 -16.98 13.61 16.96
C PRO A 48 -15.83 13.22 17.87
N ALA A 49 -16.11 13.10 19.16
CA ALA A 49 -15.19 12.53 20.14
C ALA A 49 -14.83 11.08 19.77
N ALA A 50 -13.68 10.61 20.24
CA ALA A 50 -13.20 9.24 20.05
C ALA A 50 -14.21 8.22 20.61
N ASP A 51 -15.13 7.79 19.76
CA ASP A 51 -15.94 6.60 19.99
C ASP A 51 -15.06 5.35 19.84
N ASP A 52 -15.41 4.33 20.61
CA ASP A 52 -14.64 3.13 20.93
C ASP A 52 -13.89 2.50 19.73
N VAL A 53 -12.55 2.57 19.74
CA VAL A 53 -11.66 1.92 18.74
C VAL A 53 -11.52 0.42 19.03
N THR A 54 -12.14 -0.10 20.08
CA THR A 54 -12.01 -1.52 20.41
C THR A 54 -12.61 -2.40 19.30
N PRO A 55 -11.86 -3.39 18.79
CA PRO A 55 -12.37 -4.34 17.83
C PRO A 55 -13.51 -5.19 18.44
N GLN A 56 -14.56 -5.48 17.67
CA GLN A 56 -15.51 -6.53 18.05
C GLN A 56 -14.86 -7.90 17.78
N THR A 57 -14.28 -8.54 18.80
CA THR A 57 -13.63 -9.85 18.65
C THR A 57 -14.21 -10.92 19.58
N ASN A 58 -14.11 -12.18 19.15
CA ASN A 58 -14.17 -13.37 20.00
C ASN A 58 -12.77 -13.85 20.41
N ALA A 59 -11.73 -13.03 20.21
CA ALA A 59 -10.38 -13.36 20.67
C ALA A 59 -10.44 -13.55 22.20
N PRO A 60 -9.88 -14.65 22.74
CA PRO A 60 -9.97 -14.90 24.16
C PRO A 60 -9.41 -13.71 24.93
N SER A 61 -10.21 -13.16 25.84
CA SER A 61 -9.82 -12.14 26.82
C SER A 61 -8.93 -12.76 27.92
N GLY A 62 -7.91 -13.50 27.49
CA GLY A 62 -6.79 -13.91 28.31
C GLY A 62 -5.65 -12.89 28.19
N PRO A 63 -4.64 -12.92 29.08
CA PRO A 63 -3.43 -12.16 28.81
C PRO A 63 -2.93 -12.63 27.44
N ALA A 64 -2.81 -11.70 26.49
CA ALA A 64 -2.20 -11.97 25.20
C ALA A 64 -0.99 -12.86 25.47
N ALA A 65 -0.96 -14.05 24.87
CA ALA A 65 0.28 -14.80 24.86
C ALA A 65 1.26 -13.83 24.18
N SER A 66 2.12 -13.23 25.00
CA SER A 66 3.14 -12.33 24.52
C SER A 66 4.03 -13.20 23.67
N VAL A 67 3.78 -13.22 22.36
CA VAL A 67 4.88 -13.24 21.42
C VAL A 67 5.81 -12.14 21.96
N PRO A 68 7.08 -12.45 22.25
CA PRO A 68 8.00 -11.40 22.66
C PRO A 68 7.81 -10.29 21.64
N ALA A 69 7.61 -9.06 22.13
CA ALA A 69 7.37 -7.92 21.27
C ALA A 69 8.27 -8.07 20.04
N GLN A 70 7.71 -7.93 18.83
CA GLN A 70 8.49 -7.76 17.59
C GLN A 70 9.36 -6.47 17.65
N ALA A 71 9.82 -6.07 18.82
CA ALA A 71 10.98 -5.23 19.00
C ALA A 71 12.19 -6.04 18.53
N ASP A 72 12.84 -5.50 17.50
CA ASP A 72 14.12 -5.93 16.92
C ASP A 72 14.08 -7.02 15.83
N MET A 73 12.95 -7.26 15.16
CA MET A 73 13.05 -7.91 13.84
C MET A 73 13.58 -6.90 12.80
N PRO A 74 14.61 -7.27 12.01
CA PRO A 74 15.07 -6.42 10.92
C PRO A 74 13.92 -6.18 9.93
N MET A 75 13.77 -4.94 9.43
CA MET A 75 12.70 -4.53 8.50
C MET A 75 12.62 -5.46 7.28
N GLU A 76 13.76 -5.99 6.86
CA GLU A 76 13.97 -6.99 5.82
C GLU A 76 13.08 -8.22 5.99
N SER A 77 12.75 -8.62 7.22
CA SER A 77 11.86 -9.75 7.50
C SER A 77 10.39 -9.49 7.12
N LEU A 78 10.01 -8.22 6.94
CA LEU A 78 8.67 -7.80 6.54
C LEU A 78 8.53 -7.61 5.02
N TRP A 79 9.65 -7.60 4.29
CA TRP A 79 9.70 -7.39 2.85
C TRP A 79 9.45 -8.69 2.09
N TYR A 80 8.24 -8.86 1.56
CA TYR A 80 7.80 -10.10 0.93
C TYR A 80 8.66 -10.45 -0.30
N TYR A 81 8.94 -9.47 -1.18
CA TYR A 81 9.69 -9.72 -2.40
C TYR A 81 11.16 -9.99 -2.11
N TYR A 82 11.77 -9.20 -1.21
CA TYR A 82 13.12 -9.45 -0.70
C TYR A 82 13.33 -10.88 -0.17
N ASN A 83 12.36 -11.43 0.57
CA ASN A 83 12.46 -12.77 1.13
C ASN A 83 12.27 -13.91 0.10
N MET A 84 11.89 -13.58 -1.14
CA MET A 84 11.84 -14.54 -2.27
C MET A 84 13.12 -14.54 -3.12
N LEU A 85 14.08 -13.68 -2.82
CA LEU A 85 15.31 -13.51 -3.58
C LEU A 85 16.41 -14.50 -3.20
N ASP A 86 17.29 -14.80 -4.14
CA ASP A 86 18.57 -15.47 -3.83
C ASP A 86 19.57 -14.49 -3.16
N SER A 87 20.66 -15.01 -2.60
CA SER A 87 21.62 -14.18 -1.85
C SER A 87 22.28 -13.08 -2.68
N SER A 88 22.51 -13.27 -3.98
CA SER A 88 23.05 -12.21 -4.85
C SER A 88 22.02 -11.12 -5.11
N GLN A 89 20.76 -11.51 -5.35
CA GLN A 89 19.65 -10.60 -5.53
C GLN A 89 19.34 -9.81 -4.25
N GLN A 90 19.41 -10.44 -3.07
CA GLN A 90 19.25 -9.77 -1.78
C GLN A 90 20.33 -8.71 -1.54
N ALA A 91 21.60 -9.02 -1.87
CA ALA A 91 22.68 -8.05 -1.74
C ALA A 91 22.47 -6.84 -2.67
N ALA A 92 22.12 -7.09 -3.93
CA ALA A 92 21.80 -6.05 -4.90
C ALA A 92 20.57 -5.21 -4.47
N TYR A 93 19.56 -5.85 -3.89
CA TYR A 93 18.36 -5.18 -3.38
C TYR A 93 18.72 -4.19 -2.29
N LEU A 94 19.47 -4.64 -1.28
CA LEU A 94 19.87 -3.80 -0.16
C LEU A 94 20.74 -2.64 -0.63
N GLU A 95 21.67 -2.89 -1.56
CA GLU A 95 22.52 -1.83 -2.12
C GLU A 95 21.70 -0.76 -2.86
N LEU A 96 20.70 -1.18 -3.67
CA LEU A 96 19.80 -0.24 -4.35
C LEU A 96 18.89 0.50 -3.35
N TYR A 97 18.34 -0.20 -2.37
CA TYR A 97 17.50 0.38 -1.33
C TYR A 97 18.28 1.43 -0.53
N ASP A 98 19.49 1.10 -0.06
CA ASP A 98 20.36 2.02 0.67
C ASP A 98 20.74 3.24 -0.17
N ALA A 99 20.98 3.06 -1.48
CA ALA A 99 21.23 4.17 -2.39
C ALA A 99 20.03 5.12 -2.51
N ILE A 100 18.82 4.57 -2.62
CA ILE A 100 17.58 5.34 -2.65
C ILE A 100 17.42 6.10 -1.33
N GLN A 101 17.60 5.43 -0.19
CA GLN A 101 17.51 6.06 1.13
C GLN A 101 18.56 7.17 1.31
N ALA A 102 19.80 6.94 0.88
CA ALA A 102 20.84 7.95 0.91
C ALA A 102 20.47 9.18 0.07
N TRP A 103 19.86 8.98 -1.10
CA TRP A 103 19.38 10.08 -1.93
C TRP A 103 18.19 10.82 -1.30
N ILE A 104 17.22 10.11 -0.72
CA ILE A 104 16.07 10.72 -0.02
C ILE A 104 16.56 11.62 1.13
N ASN A 105 17.56 11.17 1.87
CA ASN A 105 18.06 11.85 3.07
C ASN A 105 19.12 12.94 2.79
N ASN A 106 19.50 13.17 1.53
CA ASN A 106 20.55 14.14 1.18
C ASN A 106 19.98 15.50 0.75
N ASP A 107 19.56 16.33 1.71
CA ASP A 107 18.96 17.66 1.44
C ASP A 107 19.82 18.60 0.58
N SER A 108 21.14 18.38 0.52
CA SER A 108 22.05 19.23 -0.25
C SER A 108 22.11 18.90 -1.74
N ASP A 109 21.71 17.69 -2.14
CA ASP A 109 21.81 17.23 -3.52
C ASP A 109 20.58 17.65 -4.32
N THR A 110 20.77 18.43 -5.38
CA THR A 110 19.67 18.88 -6.24
C THR A 110 19.50 18.04 -7.51
N GLN A 111 20.28 16.96 -7.67
CA GLN A 111 20.22 16.12 -8.86
C GLN A 111 19.09 15.08 -8.74
N PRO A 112 18.48 14.68 -9.88
CA PRO A 112 17.61 13.52 -9.93
C PRO A 112 18.34 12.26 -9.47
N PHE A 113 17.58 11.23 -9.05
CA PHE A 113 18.18 9.98 -8.61
C PHE A 113 18.95 9.30 -9.77
N ALA A 114 20.20 8.95 -9.50
CA ALA A 114 21.00 8.12 -10.37
C ALA A 114 21.94 7.24 -9.53
N TYR A 115 22.01 5.95 -9.87
CA TYR A 115 22.85 5.01 -9.17
C TYR A 115 23.41 3.94 -10.12
N GLU A 116 24.65 3.50 -9.87
CA GLU A 116 25.29 2.45 -10.65
C GLU A 116 25.67 1.28 -9.74
N LEU A 117 24.89 0.21 -9.84
CA LEU A 117 25.14 -1.05 -9.15
C LEU A 117 26.20 -1.84 -9.91
N ARG A 118 27.38 -2.03 -9.30
CA ARG A 118 28.53 -2.68 -9.94
C ARG A 118 28.63 -4.14 -9.55
N ASN A 119 28.95 -4.99 -10.52
CA ASN A 119 29.09 -6.44 -10.34
C ASN A 119 27.86 -7.11 -9.67
N PRO A 120 26.62 -6.87 -10.14
CA PRO A 120 25.40 -7.30 -9.46
C PRO A 120 25.22 -8.82 -9.34
N GLY A 121 26.07 -9.62 -10.00
CA GLY A 121 25.89 -11.06 -10.11
C GLY A 121 25.04 -11.44 -11.33
N SER A 122 25.14 -12.68 -11.78
CA SER A 122 24.53 -13.12 -13.05
C SER A 122 23.03 -13.35 -12.99
N THR A 123 22.44 -13.48 -11.79
CA THR A 123 21.00 -13.70 -11.58
C THR A 123 20.20 -12.40 -11.35
N VAL A 124 20.89 -11.25 -11.27
CA VAL A 124 20.24 -9.96 -11.05
C VAL A 124 19.80 -9.37 -12.38
N ASP A 125 18.50 -9.11 -12.46
CA ASP A 125 17.86 -8.29 -13.47
C ASP A 125 17.50 -6.94 -12.85
N GLY A 126 17.80 -5.84 -13.55
CA GLY A 126 17.65 -4.50 -13.00
C GLY A 126 16.20 -4.06 -12.88
N ASP A 127 15.35 -4.45 -13.83
CA ASP A 127 13.94 -4.07 -13.82
C ASP A 127 13.20 -4.85 -12.73
N ASP A 128 13.46 -6.15 -12.61
CA ASP A 128 12.88 -6.96 -11.53
C ASP A 128 13.35 -6.49 -10.15
N LEU A 129 14.63 -6.14 -10.01
CA LEU A 129 15.17 -5.63 -8.75
C LEU A 129 14.50 -4.31 -8.34
N LEU A 130 14.37 -3.37 -9.27
CA LEU A 130 13.70 -2.09 -9.04
C LEU A 130 12.25 -2.29 -8.65
N MET A 131 11.57 -3.23 -9.31
CA MET A 131 10.19 -3.59 -8.97
C MET A 131 10.11 -4.17 -7.56
N ASP A 132 10.91 -5.19 -7.24
CA ASP A 132 10.91 -5.81 -5.91
C ASP A 132 11.12 -4.76 -4.80
N VAL A 133 12.05 -3.81 -4.98
CA VAL A 133 12.25 -2.68 -4.04
C VAL A 133 11.01 -1.80 -3.92
N LYS A 134 10.39 -1.42 -5.04
CA LYS A 134 9.18 -0.58 -5.04
C LYS A 134 8.00 -1.26 -4.36
N TRP A 135 7.72 -2.52 -4.68
CA TRP A 135 6.55 -3.23 -4.14
C TRP A 135 6.67 -3.54 -2.65
N ASP A 136 7.89 -3.72 -2.13
CA ASP A 136 8.12 -3.82 -0.70
C ASP A 136 8.04 -2.45 0.02
N ASN A 137 8.20 -1.34 -0.70
CA ASN A 137 8.31 0.01 -0.14
C ASN A 137 7.35 0.99 -0.87
N PRO A 138 6.08 1.11 -0.43
CA PRO A 138 5.06 1.88 -1.15
C PRO A 138 5.39 3.36 -1.40
N ILE A 139 6.09 4.01 -0.47
CA ILE A 139 6.53 5.40 -0.66
C ILE A 139 7.60 5.54 -1.76
N ILE A 140 8.46 4.53 -1.93
CA ILE A 140 9.41 4.46 -3.05
C ILE A 140 8.64 4.19 -4.35
N ALA A 141 7.66 3.29 -4.35
CA ALA A 141 6.83 3.02 -5.53
C ALA A 141 6.16 4.28 -6.09
N GLN A 142 5.71 5.18 -5.21
CA GLN A 142 5.06 6.43 -5.61
C GLN A 142 5.99 7.40 -6.35
N TYR A 143 7.19 7.65 -5.82
CA TYR A 143 8.07 8.71 -6.34
C TYR A 143 9.16 8.23 -7.30
N PHE A 144 9.45 6.92 -7.35
CA PHE A 144 10.50 6.36 -8.20
C PHE A 144 9.92 5.66 -9.43
N ASN A 145 8.68 5.95 -9.83
CA ASN A 145 8.00 5.29 -10.95
C ASN A 145 8.66 5.53 -12.32
N THR A 146 9.43 6.61 -12.47
CA THR A 146 10.18 7.01 -13.67
C THR A 146 11.61 6.49 -13.73
N ILE A 147 12.09 5.79 -12.68
CA ILE A 147 13.41 5.17 -12.71
C ILE A 147 13.42 4.01 -13.71
N THR A 148 14.48 3.97 -14.52
CA THR A 148 14.76 2.87 -15.47
C THR A 148 16.07 2.17 -15.11
N ALA A 149 16.19 0.88 -15.45
CA ALA A 149 17.42 0.11 -15.29
C ALA A 149 18.08 -0.18 -16.64
N GLU A 150 19.32 0.24 -16.83
CA GLU A 150 20.12 -0.05 -18.03
C GLU A 150 21.28 -0.98 -17.68
N LYS A 151 21.29 -2.18 -18.28
CA LYS A 151 22.37 -3.16 -18.08
C LYS A 151 23.58 -2.84 -18.97
N THR A 152 24.77 -2.80 -18.36
CA THR A 152 26.05 -2.70 -19.05
C THR A 152 26.82 -4.03 -18.96
N SER A 153 28.10 -4.05 -19.35
CA SER A 153 28.95 -5.24 -19.26
C SER A 153 29.16 -5.75 -17.82
N ASP A 154 29.24 -4.83 -16.86
CA ASP A 154 29.64 -5.09 -15.48
C ASP A 154 28.82 -4.30 -14.44
N SER A 155 27.83 -3.53 -14.89
CA SER A 155 26.94 -2.76 -14.00
C SER A 155 25.49 -2.76 -14.47
N ILE A 156 24.61 -2.32 -13.58
CA ILE A 156 23.25 -1.89 -13.90
C ILE A 156 23.13 -0.44 -13.45
N ARG A 157 22.74 0.45 -14.37
CA ARG A 157 22.53 1.87 -14.08
C ARG A 157 21.05 2.16 -13.90
N PHE A 158 20.72 2.69 -12.73
CA PHE A 158 19.39 3.20 -12.41
C PHE A 158 19.39 4.72 -12.64
N THR A 159 18.47 5.22 -13.46
CA THR A 159 18.37 6.66 -13.76
C THR A 159 16.92 7.10 -13.72
N ASP A 160 16.66 8.21 -13.04
CA ASP A 160 15.39 8.91 -13.10
C ASP A 160 15.21 9.60 -14.45
N MET A 161 14.15 9.21 -15.16
CA MET A 161 13.81 9.72 -16.48
C MET A 161 12.63 10.71 -16.44
N ASP A 162 12.22 11.21 -15.27
CA ASP A 162 11.13 12.21 -15.17
C ASP A 162 11.54 13.54 -15.81
N ASP A 163 11.37 13.63 -17.13
CA ASP A 163 11.58 14.87 -17.89
C ASP A 163 10.45 15.89 -17.63
N GLN A 164 9.29 15.44 -17.15
CA GLN A 164 8.10 16.24 -16.92
C GLN A 164 8.03 16.86 -15.52
N HIS A 165 8.88 16.44 -14.59
CA HIS A 165 8.85 16.86 -13.19
C HIS A 165 7.44 16.72 -12.60
N ILE A 166 6.82 15.56 -12.79
CA ILE A 166 5.43 15.30 -12.37
C ILE A 166 5.25 15.64 -10.89
N PHE A 167 6.25 15.31 -10.08
CA PHE A 167 6.28 15.59 -8.64
C PHE A 167 6.98 16.89 -8.25
N GLY A 168 7.44 17.68 -9.23
CA GLY A 168 8.32 18.82 -9.03
C GLY A 168 9.79 18.44 -9.14
N ASN A 169 10.67 19.26 -8.57
CA ASN A 169 12.11 18.98 -8.54
C ASN A 169 12.47 18.01 -7.40
N THR A 170 13.74 17.61 -7.31
CA THR A 170 14.27 16.74 -6.25
C THR A 170 13.89 17.17 -4.83
N GLN A 171 13.87 18.47 -4.54
CA GLN A 171 13.50 18.97 -3.21
C GLN A 171 11.99 18.82 -2.94
N ASP A 172 11.15 19.01 -3.96
CA ASP A 172 9.70 18.82 -3.86
C ASP A 172 9.36 17.35 -3.55
N VAL A 173 10.03 16.40 -4.23
CA VAL A 173 9.87 14.96 -3.97
C VAL A 173 10.26 14.61 -2.53
N ARG A 174 11.42 15.07 -2.06
CA ARG A 174 11.86 14.80 -0.69
C ARG A 174 10.94 15.43 0.35
N GLN A 175 10.45 16.64 0.09
CA GLN A 175 9.50 17.28 0.98
C GLN A 175 8.20 16.49 1.05
N ALA A 176 7.68 16.02 -0.09
CA ALA A 176 6.47 15.21 -0.13
C ALA A 176 6.63 13.87 0.63
N ILE A 177 7.81 13.23 0.51
CA ILE A 177 8.15 12.04 1.31
C ILE A 177 8.12 12.35 2.81
N ARG A 178 8.76 13.45 3.25
CA ARG A 178 8.76 13.86 4.67
C ARG A 178 7.37 14.19 5.18
N ASP A 179 6.54 14.84 4.37
CA ASP A 179 5.17 15.17 4.75
C ASP A 179 4.33 13.89 4.93
N ALA A 180 4.49 12.91 4.04
CA ALA A 180 3.85 11.59 4.17
C ALA A 180 4.38 10.83 5.41
N GLU A 181 5.68 10.87 5.67
CA GLU A 181 6.30 10.25 6.84
C GLU A 181 5.77 10.85 8.15
N ALA A 182 5.68 12.18 8.23
CA ALA A 182 5.16 12.90 9.38
C ALA A 182 3.66 12.62 9.61
N ALA A 183 2.87 12.54 8.53
CA ALA A 183 1.47 12.17 8.61
C ALA A 183 1.28 10.72 9.09
N ALA A 184 2.13 9.79 8.63
CA ALA A 184 2.14 8.43 9.14
C ALA A 184 2.53 8.38 10.63
N ASP A 185 3.56 9.13 11.06
CA ASP A 185 3.93 9.21 12.47
C ASP A 185 2.79 9.73 13.35
N ALA A 186 2.00 10.68 12.86
CA ALA A 186 0.83 11.16 13.56
C ALA A 186 -0.20 10.05 13.79
N ILE A 187 -0.50 9.23 12.78
CA ILE A 187 -1.42 8.07 12.92
C ILE A 187 -0.84 7.05 13.89
N LEU A 188 0.43 6.66 13.70
CA LEU A 188 1.10 5.60 14.46
C LEU A 188 1.37 5.99 15.92
N SER A 189 1.39 7.28 16.25
CA SER A 189 1.57 7.77 17.63
C SER A 189 0.50 7.29 18.63
N GLY A 190 -0.66 6.85 18.14
CA GLY A 190 -1.70 6.25 18.98
C GLY A 190 -1.51 4.75 19.27
N LEU A 191 -0.52 4.09 18.67
CA LEU A 191 -0.18 2.71 18.99
C LEU A 191 0.52 2.64 20.34
N SER A 192 0.20 1.59 21.11
CA SER A 192 0.91 1.24 22.35
C SER A 192 1.68 -0.05 22.17
N SER A 193 2.85 -0.16 22.80
CA SER A 193 3.64 -1.41 22.83
C SER A 193 2.93 -2.57 23.53
N SER A 194 1.87 -2.30 24.29
CA SER A 194 1.02 -3.31 24.93
C SER A 194 -0.09 -3.86 24.02
N MET A 195 -0.33 -3.26 22.85
CA MET A 195 -1.34 -3.74 21.91
C MET A 195 -0.91 -5.07 21.30
N SER A 196 -1.87 -5.99 21.13
CA SER A 196 -1.65 -7.17 20.31
C SER A 196 -1.45 -6.78 18.85
N ASP A 197 -0.84 -7.65 18.04
CA ASP A 197 -0.66 -7.36 16.62
C ASP A 197 -2.02 -7.21 15.91
N TYR A 198 -3.02 -8.00 16.31
CA TYR A 198 -4.41 -7.83 15.86
C TYR A 198 -4.95 -6.42 16.15
N ASP A 199 -4.80 -5.92 17.39
CA ASP A 199 -5.28 -4.59 17.76
C ASP A 199 -4.55 -3.48 17.01
N LYS A 200 -3.25 -3.65 16.74
CA LYS A 200 -2.47 -2.70 15.93
C LYS A 200 -2.97 -2.66 14.49
N TYR A 201 -3.15 -3.82 13.83
CA TYR A 201 -3.72 -3.88 12.48
C TYR A 201 -5.09 -3.20 12.43
N TRP A 202 -5.97 -3.52 13.39
CA TRP A 202 -7.30 -2.94 13.45
C TRP A 202 -7.25 -1.42 13.66
N TYR A 203 -6.44 -0.94 14.60
CA TYR A 203 -6.26 0.49 14.85
C TYR A 203 -5.81 1.21 13.58
N ILE A 204 -4.77 0.69 12.90
CA ILE A 204 -4.25 1.29 11.66
C ILE A 204 -5.35 1.32 10.58
N ALA A 205 -6.06 0.21 10.38
CA ALA A 205 -7.12 0.11 9.38
C ALA A 205 -8.25 1.11 9.68
N LYS A 206 -8.70 1.18 10.94
CA LYS A 206 -9.75 2.08 11.40
C LYS A 206 -9.36 3.54 11.20
N LYS A 207 -8.16 3.94 11.64
CA LYS A 207 -7.65 5.30 11.49
C LYS A 207 -7.54 5.71 10.02
N LEU A 208 -7.07 4.80 9.16
CA LEU A 208 -7.03 5.05 7.71
C LEU A 208 -8.43 5.25 7.13
N CYS A 209 -9.41 4.42 7.51
CA CYS A 209 -10.81 4.57 7.09
C CYS A 209 -11.46 5.86 7.60
N GLU A 210 -11.10 6.33 8.79
CA GLU A 210 -11.68 7.54 9.38
C GLU A 210 -11.09 8.82 8.78
N GLU A 211 -9.82 8.80 8.40
CA GLU A 211 -9.09 10.00 8.01
C GLU A 211 -8.88 10.16 6.49
N THR A 212 -9.26 9.17 5.68
CA THR A 212 -9.09 9.22 4.22
C THR A 212 -10.42 9.01 3.52
N ALA A 213 -10.81 9.91 2.63
CA ALA A 213 -11.99 9.74 1.77
C ALA A 213 -11.65 8.97 0.48
N PHE A 214 -12.63 8.25 -0.06
CA PHE A 214 -12.52 7.67 -1.40
C PHE A 214 -12.66 8.75 -2.48
N ASP A 215 -11.79 8.73 -3.48
CA ASP A 215 -11.91 9.61 -4.66
C ASP A 215 -12.92 9.06 -5.68
N TYR A 216 -14.07 9.72 -5.79
CA TYR A 216 -15.11 9.38 -6.74
C TYR A 216 -14.91 10.03 -8.13
N ASP A 217 -14.02 11.03 -8.26
CA ASP A 217 -13.80 11.76 -9.52
C ASP A 217 -12.74 11.09 -10.43
N PHE A 218 -12.06 10.07 -9.91
CA PHE A 218 -11.12 9.23 -10.64
C PHE A 218 -11.79 8.46 -11.81
N PRO A 219 -11.15 8.32 -13.00
CA PRO A 219 -9.80 8.72 -13.37
C PRO A 219 -9.70 10.08 -14.09
N GLN A 220 -10.70 10.96 -13.97
CA GLN A 220 -10.76 12.22 -14.75
C GLN A 220 -9.87 13.33 -14.17
N VAL A 221 -8.69 12.96 -13.65
CA VAL A 221 -7.77 13.83 -12.92
C VAL A 221 -6.42 13.96 -13.66
N ALA A 222 -5.64 14.98 -13.32
CA ALA A 222 -4.30 15.16 -13.88
C ALA A 222 -3.33 14.05 -13.42
N MET A 223 -2.26 13.79 -14.17
CA MET A 223 -1.30 12.71 -13.86
C MET A 223 -0.74 12.78 -12.43
N ARG A 224 -0.37 13.97 -11.96
CA ARG A 224 0.10 14.15 -10.57
C ARG A 224 -0.96 13.72 -9.55
N GLN A 225 -2.20 14.17 -9.73
CA GLN A 225 -3.32 13.83 -8.85
C GLN A 225 -3.60 12.32 -8.90
N PHE A 226 -3.62 11.72 -10.09
CA PHE A 226 -3.77 10.27 -10.28
C PHE A 226 -2.74 9.47 -9.48
N LEU A 227 -1.46 9.88 -9.50
CA LEU A 227 -0.39 9.21 -8.78
C LEU A 227 -0.47 9.45 -7.27
N ASP A 228 -0.90 10.64 -6.84
CA ASP A 228 -1.14 10.93 -5.42
C ASP A 228 -2.30 10.06 -4.89
N ASP A 229 -3.45 10.01 -5.56
CA ASP A 229 -4.63 9.25 -5.15
C ASP A 229 -4.40 7.73 -5.15
N SER A 230 -3.47 7.26 -5.99
CA SER A 230 -3.06 5.86 -6.06
C SER A 230 -1.90 5.52 -5.12
N GLY A 231 -1.44 6.47 -4.31
CA GLY A 231 -0.24 6.39 -3.49
C GLY A 231 -0.44 6.76 -2.02
N VAL A 232 0.66 6.69 -1.26
CA VAL A 232 0.71 6.98 0.17
C VAL A 232 0.40 8.44 0.47
N TYR A 233 0.90 9.36 -0.36
CA TYR A 233 0.69 10.80 -0.17
C TYR A 233 -0.78 11.20 -0.27
N GLY A 234 -1.54 10.63 -1.21
CA GLY A 234 -2.96 10.92 -1.35
C GLY A 234 -3.72 10.58 -0.08
N ALA A 235 -3.54 9.36 0.43
CA ALA A 235 -4.25 8.92 1.61
C ALA A 235 -3.85 9.68 2.89
N LEU A 236 -2.54 9.87 3.12
CA LEU A 236 -2.03 10.43 4.37
C LEU A 236 -2.02 11.96 4.41
N VAL A 237 -1.69 12.61 3.30
CA VAL A 237 -1.52 14.07 3.24
C VAL A 237 -2.75 14.72 2.62
N ASN A 238 -3.18 14.27 1.44
CA ASN A 238 -4.36 14.84 0.78
C ASN A 238 -5.68 14.36 1.41
N ARG A 239 -5.64 13.30 2.23
CA ARG A 239 -6.81 12.65 2.83
C ARG A 239 -7.82 12.15 1.79
N LEU A 240 -7.33 11.78 0.61
CA LEU A 240 -8.12 11.35 -0.54
C LEU A 240 -7.36 10.27 -1.31
N ALA A 241 -7.98 9.12 -1.58
CA ALA A 241 -7.33 8.02 -2.29
C ALA A 241 -8.32 7.09 -3.01
N VAL A 242 -7.82 6.34 -3.99
CA VAL A 242 -8.51 5.18 -4.58
C VAL A 242 -8.04 3.87 -3.95
N CYS A 243 -8.60 2.73 -4.38
CA CYS A 243 -8.30 1.41 -3.79
C CYS A 243 -6.80 1.11 -3.66
N GLN A 244 -5.99 1.46 -4.66
CA GLN A 244 -4.54 1.31 -4.61
C GLN A 244 -3.89 2.18 -3.52
N GLY A 245 -4.28 3.45 -3.40
CA GLY A 245 -3.74 4.35 -2.39
C GLY A 245 -4.08 3.91 -0.96
N PHE A 246 -5.30 3.40 -0.74
CA PHE A 246 -5.67 2.74 0.52
C PHE A 246 -4.77 1.53 0.83
N ALA A 247 -4.62 0.61 -0.13
CA ALA A 247 -3.85 -0.61 0.08
C ALA A 247 -2.36 -0.35 0.32
N GLN A 248 -1.77 0.57 -0.46
CA GLN A 248 -0.37 0.99 -0.31
C GLN A 248 -0.13 1.70 1.02
N THR A 249 -1.07 2.53 1.47
CA THR A 249 -0.94 3.25 2.74
C THR A 249 -1.08 2.31 3.93
N TYR A 250 -2.02 1.37 3.88
CA TYR A 250 -2.17 0.37 4.93
C TYR A 250 -0.91 -0.50 5.04
N ASP A 251 -0.35 -0.93 3.91
CA ASP A 251 0.92 -1.66 3.85
C ASP A 251 2.07 -0.87 4.48
N TYR A 252 2.21 0.40 4.09
CA TYR A 252 3.23 1.31 4.60
C TYR A 252 3.13 1.51 6.12
N LEU A 253 1.94 1.80 6.65
CA LEU A 253 1.71 2.00 8.09
C LEU A 253 1.95 0.71 8.89
N CYS A 254 1.53 -0.44 8.37
CA CYS A 254 1.76 -1.74 9.01
C CYS A 254 3.25 -2.05 9.12
N LYS A 255 4.00 -1.94 8.00
CA LYS A 255 5.44 -2.22 7.98
C LYS A 255 6.22 -1.28 8.90
N ARG A 256 5.89 0.01 8.92
CA ARG A 256 6.48 0.98 9.88
C ARG A 256 6.20 0.66 11.35
N SER A 257 5.16 -0.15 11.62
CA SER A 257 4.78 -0.59 12.96
C SER A 257 5.31 -1.99 13.32
N GLY A 258 6.20 -2.56 12.48
CA GLY A 258 6.75 -3.89 12.68
C GLY A 258 5.84 -5.04 12.21
N LEU A 259 4.76 -4.74 11.48
CA LEU A 259 3.75 -5.70 11.08
C LEU A 259 3.88 -6.07 9.61
N PHE A 260 3.70 -7.37 9.30
CA PHE A 260 3.68 -7.83 7.92
C PHE A 260 2.43 -7.34 7.19
N SER A 261 2.60 -6.77 6.01
CA SER A 261 1.50 -6.55 5.08
C SER A 261 1.99 -6.80 3.67
N LEU A 262 1.07 -7.21 2.80
CA LEU A 262 1.32 -7.42 1.39
C LEU A 262 0.15 -6.84 0.60
N VAL A 263 0.42 -5.89 -0.28
CA VAL A 263 -0.56 -5.44 -1.27
C VAL A 263 -0.84 -6.58 -2.25
N VAL A 264 -2.11 -6.88 -2.47
CA VAL A 264 -2.59 -7.80 -3.49
C VAL A 264 -3.56 -7.09 -4.42
N SER A 265 -3.62 -7.57 -5.65
CA SER A 265 -4.51 -7.03 -6.68
C SER A 265 -5.36 -8.13 -7.29
N GLY A 266 -6.49 -7.72 -7.84
CA GLY A 266 -7.52 -8.61 -8.30
C GLY A 266 -8.63 -7.87 -9.02
N ASN A 267 -9.77 -8.54 -9.11
CA ASN A 267 -10.98 -8.02 -9.71
C ASN A 267 -12.16 -8.15 -8.74
N VAL A 268 -13.03 -7.16 -8.78
CA VAL A 268 -14.37 -7.15 -8.17
C VAL A 268 -15.39 -6.86 -9.27
N ALA A 269 -16.68 -6.86 -8.96
CA ALA A 269 -17.74 -6.66 -9.95
C ALA A 269 -17.61 -5.32 -10.74
N SER A 270 -17.03 -4.29 -10.13
CA SER A 270 -16.83 -2.96 -10.73
C SER A 270 -15.52 -2.77 -11.48
N GLY A 271 -14.61 -3.76 -11.49
CA GLY A 271 -13.33 -3.66 -12.21
C GLY A 271 -12.13 -4.13 -11.39
N ASP A 272 -10.96 -3.60 -11.73
CA ASP A 272 -9.71 -3.86 -11.02
C ASP A 272 -9.76 -3.31 -9.59
N HIS A 273 -9.14 -4.04 -8.66
CA HIS A 273 -9.15 -3.69 -7.24
C HIS A 273 -7.85 -4.09 -6.56
N ALA A 274 -7.52 -3.38 -5.48
CA ALA A 274 -6.33 -3.63 -4.66
C ALA A 274 -6.69 -3.59 -3.17
N TRP A 275 -6.13 -4.52 -2.41
CA TRP A 275 -6.31 -4.67 -0.97
C TRP A 275 -5.06 -5.33 -0.37
N ASN A 276 -5.13 -5.78 0.89
CA ASN A 276 -3.97 -6.31 1.60
C ASN A 276 -4.18 -7.74 2.11
N ILE A 277 -3.05 -8.41 2.32
CA ILE A 277 -2.92 -9.57 3.19
C ILE A 277 -2.08 -9.19 4.40
N ILE A 278 -2.49 -9.63 5.58
CA ILE A 278 -1.77 -9.48 6.86
C ILE A 278 -1.45 -10.84 7.46
N LYS A 279 -0.57 -10.87 8.46
CA LYS A 279 -0.18 -12.09 9.16
C LYS A 279 -0.45 -11.96 10.65
N LEU A 280 -1.17 -12.92 11.21
CA LEU A 280 -1.37 -13.09 12.65
C LEU A 280 -0.71 -14.39 13.12
N ASP A 281 -0.86 -14.73 14.40
CA ASP A 281 -0.19 -15.87 15.02
C ASP A 281 -0.71 -17.22 14.50
N ASP A 282 -1.93 -17.30 13.97
CA ASP A 282 -2.53 -18.53 13.46
C ASP A 282 -2.61 -18.64 11.93
N GLY A 283 -2.26 -17.59 11.18
CA GLY A 283 -2.32 -17.63 9.73
C GLY A 283 -2.34 -16.26 9.06
N TYR A 284 -2.68 -16.26 7.78
CA TYR A 284 -2.82 -15.05 6.96
C TYR A 284 -4.30 -14.71 6.78
N TYR A 285 -4.56 -13.42 6.59
CA TYR A 285 -5.90 -12.90 6.36
C TYR A 285 -5.90 -11.76 5.35
N HIS A 286 -7.00 -11.61 4.64
CA HIS A 286 -7.27 -10.42 3.84
C HIS A 286 -7.82 -9.28 4.68
N VAL A 287 -7.39 -8.06 4.34
CA VAL A 287 -7.95 -6.80 4.82
C VAL A 287 -8.15 -5.88 3.61
N ASP A 288 -9.37 -5.42 3.39
CA ASP A 288 -9.69 -4.38 2.43
C ASP A 288 -10.20 -3.15 3.17
N THR A 289 -9.31 -2.20 3.40
CA THR A 289 -9.62 -0.98 4.16
C THR A 289 -10.64 -0.10 3.45
N LEU A 290 -10.68 -0.07 2.13
CA LEU A 290 -11.67 0.73 1.42
C LEU A 290 -13.08 0.15 1.63
N TRP A 291 -13.24 -1.15 1.45
CA TRP A 291 -14.55 -1.77 1.65
C TRP A 291 -14.92 -1.89 3.13
N MET A 292 -13.93 -1.94 4.04
CA MET A 292 -14.10 -1.80 5.48
C MET A 292 -14.77 -0.46 5.83
N GLN A 293 -14.28 0.64 5.26
CA GLN A 293 -14.87 1.98 5.40
C GLN A 293 -16.34 2.02 4.94
N LEU A 294 -16.66 1.34 3.84
CA LEU A 294 -17.98 1.36 3.22
C LEU A 294 -19.00 0.38 3.83
N ASN A 295 -18.56 -0.63 4.60
CA ASN A 295 -19.42 -1.75 5.06
C ASN A 295 -19.20 -2.15 6.53
N GLU A 296 -19.23 -1.19 7.46
CA GLU A 296 -19.24 -1.43 8.92
C GLU A 296 -18.15 -2.41 9.41
N ASN A 297 -16.96 -2.35 8.79
CA ASN A 297 -15.81 -3.18 9.09
C ASN A 297 -15.86 -4.68 8.70
N ARG A 298 -16.79 -5.08 7.82
CA ARG A 298 -16.89 -6.47 7.30
C ARG A 298 -15.60 -7.01 6.69
N TYR A 299 -14.79 -6.17 6.07
CA TYR A 299 -13.63 -6.58 5.26
C TYR A 299 -12.31 -6.59 6.04
N PHE A 300 -12.38 -6.90 7.34
CA PHE A 300 -11.22 -7.07 8.20
C PHE A 300 -11.08 -8.54 8.62
N CYS A 301 -9.90 -9.10 8.41
CA CYS A 301 -9.56 -10.50 8.70
C CYS A 301 -10.44 -11.53 7.96
N LEU A 302 -10.50 -11.46 6.63
CA LEU A 302 -11.19 -12.47 5.81
C LEU A 302 -10.25 -13.61 5.40
N THR A 303 -10.79 -14.83 5.37
CA THR A 303 -10.13 -15.99 4.74
C THR A 303 -10.25 -15.94 3.22
N ASP A 304 -9.46 -16.75 2.51
CA ASP A 304 -9.55 -16.90 1.04
C ASP A 304 -10.99 -17.25 0.62
N LYS A 305 -11.66 -18.14 1.35
CA LYS A 305 -13.04 -18.53 1.07
C LYS A 305 -14.02 -17.36 1.21
N GLN A 306 -13.79 -16.47 2.16
CA GLN A 306 -14.68 -15.34 2.44
C GLN A 306 -14.46 -14.20 1.45
N VAL A 307 -13.21 -13.85 1.15
CA VAL A 307 -12.90 -12.80 0.17
C VAL A 307 -13.34 -13.22 -1.24
N ALA A 308 -13.27 -14.51 -1.56
CA ALA A 308 -13.68 -15.07 -2.85
C ALA A 308 -15.19 -14.95 -3.16
N VAL A 309 -16.01 -14.47 -2.21
CA VAL A 309 -17.43 -14.20 -2.45
C VAL A 309 -17.62 -13.06 -3.46
N ASP A 310 -16.74 -12.06 -3.42
CA ASP A 310 -16.86 -10.83 -4.23
C ASP A 310 -15.52 -10.33 -4.81
N HIS A 311 -14.39 -10.95 -4.43
CA HIS A 311 -13.06 -10.68 -4.98
C HIS A 311 -12.51 -11.89 -5.75
N THR A 312 -11.73 -11.62 -6.79
CA THR A 312 -10.88 -12.61 -7.45
C THR A 312 -9.44 -12.13 -7.39
N ILE A 313 -8.56 -12.88 -6.75
CA ILE A 313 -7.12 -12.54 -6.70
C ILE A 313 -6.48 -12.89 -8.04
N ILE A 314 -5.74 -11.95 -8.63
CA ILE A 314 -4.94 -12.21 -9.84
C ILE A 314 -3.44 -12.16 -9.55
N SER A 315 -3.03 -11.68 -8.37
CA SER A 315 -1.65 -11.78 -7.92
C SER A 315 -1.20 -13.24 -7.92
N MET A 316 -0.12 -13.56 -8.63
CA MET A 316 0.31 -14.95 -8.82
C MET A 316 1.00 -15.55 -7.59
N TYR A 317 1.49 -14.71 -6.68
CA TYR A 317 2.28 -15.14 -5.52
C TYR A 317 1.83 -14.41 -4.27
N HIS A 318 0.94 -15.04 -3.52
CA HIS A 318 0.52 -14.62 -2.18
C HIS A 318 0.40 -15.85 -1.27
N PRO A 319 0.54 -15.69 0.06
CA PRO A 319 0.23 -16.77 0.98
C PRO A 319 -1.27 -17.12 0.94
N GLU A 320 -1.60 -18.36 1.28
CA GLU A 320 -2.97 -18.81 1.51
C GLU A 320 -3.51 -18.15 2.79
N CYS A 321 -4.71 -17.56 2.73
CA CYS A 321 -5.36 -16.96 3.90
C CYS A 321 -6.31 -17.95 4.56
N ASP A 322 -5.77 -18.84 5.39
CA ASP A 322 -6.45 -19.97 6.04
C ASP A 322 -6.61 -19.80 7.58
N GLY A 323 -6.27 -18.63 8.12
CA GLY A 323 -6.41 -18.36 9.55
C GLY A 323 -7.86 -18.53 10.03
N SER A 324 -8.04 -18.90 11.29
CA SER A 324 -9.35 -19.28 11.84
C SER A 324 -9.76 -18.55 13.12
N ILE A 325 -8.79 -18.11 13.94
CA ILE A 325 -9.05 -17.46 15.23
C ILE A 325 -9.67 -16.08 15.05
N TYR A 326 -9.15 -15.30 14.09
CA TYR A 326 -9.57 -13.92 13.84
C TYR A 326 -10.48 -13.77 12.62
N ALA A 327 -10.87 -14.87 11.99
CA ALA A 327 -11.70 -14.84 10.79
C ALA A 327 -13.02 -14.11 11.08
N TYR A 328 -13.39 -13.18 10.21
CA TYR A 328 -14.65 -12.43 10.29
C TYR A 328 -15.85 -13.38 10.48
N GLN A 329 -16.74 -13.06 11.43
CA GLN A 329 -17.85 -13.94 11.84
C GLN A 329 -19.24 -13.47 11.36
N GLY A 330 -19.32 -12.37 10.60
CA GLY A 330 -20.61 -11.85 10.14
C GLY A 330 -21.23 -12.72 9.04
N ALA A 331 -22.56 -12.82 9.08
CA ALA A 331 -23.40 -13.54 8.12
C ALA A 331 -23.61 -12.76 6.81
#